data_AF-A0A1J9PSK6-F1
#
_entry.id   AF-A0A1J9PSK6-F1
#
_cell.length_a   1.000
_cell.length_b   1.000
_cell.length_c   1.000
_cell.angle_alpha   90.00
_cell.angle_beta   90.00
_cell.angle_gamma   90.00
#
_symmetry.space_group_name_H-M   'P 1'
#
loop_
_entity.id
_entity.type
_entity.pdbx_description
1 polymer ?
#
loop_
_entity_poly.entity_id
_entity_poly.type
_entity_poly.pdbx_seq_one_letter_code
_entity_poly.pdbx_strand_id
1 'polypeptide(L)'
;MTFLIGDQVLLSVKNIKTTRLCKKLSDRWFEPFLVIRIIEKQAYELKLTSGFKSIHPVFHVFYLESYRQRPGEEPPRPEGVEIEEETEYLVEEILNKQIHYNKIQYLVK
;
A
#
# COMPACT_ATOMS: atom_id res chain seq x y z
N MET A 1 -9.71 22.16 -7.39
CA MET A 1 -9.19 21.57 -6.14
C MET A 1 -7.67 21.66 -6.22
N THR A 2 -7.04 22.28 -5.24
CA THR A 2 -5.58 22.45 -5.15
C THR A 2 -5.15 21.97 -3.77
N PHE A 3 -4.13 21.14 -3.71
CA PHE A 3 -3.58 20.60 -2.46
C PHE A 3 -2.23 21.24 -2.16
N LEU A 4 -1.92 21.41 -0.89
CA LEU A 4 -0.64 21.91 -0.42
C LEU A 4 0.26 20.75 0.00
N ILE A 5 1.56 21.02 0.08
CA ILE A 5 2.53 20.08 0.65
C ILE A 5 2.18 19.89 2.13
N GLY A 6 2.07 18.64 2.56
CA GLY A 6 1.66 18.27 3.93
C GLY A 6 0.17 18.00 4.10
N ASP A 7 -0.67 18.30 3.10
CA ASP A 7 -2.10 17.93 3.16
C ASP A 7 -2.26 16.42 3.15
N GLN A 8 -3.25 15.94 3.90
CA GLN A 8 -3.70 14.55 3.85
C GLN A 8 -4.77 14.38 2.78
N VAL A 9 -4.54 13.43 1.88
CA VAL A 9 -5.44 13.14 0.76
C VAL A 9 -5.72 11.64 0.66
N LEU A 10 -6.95 11.32 0.29
CA LEU A 10 -7.39 9.96 -0.01
C LEU A 10 -7.12 9.64 -1.47
N LEU A 11 -6.59 8.44 -1.75
CA LEU A 11 -6.30 7.97 -3.10
C LEU A 11 -7.37 6.99 -3.58
N SER A 12 -7.88 7.17 -4.80
CA SER A 12 -8.94 6.30 -5.33
C SER A 12 -8.45 4.90 -5.72
N VAL A 13 -9.22 3.87 -5.34
CA VAL A 13 -8.91 2.45 -5.61
C VAL A 13 -9.29 2.02 -7.05
N LYS A 14 -9.99 2.87 -7.82
CA LYS A 14 -10.61 2.50 -9.11
C LYS A 14 -9.69 1.77 -10.11
N ASN A 15 -8.42 2.18 -10.16
CA ASN A 15 -7.41 1.73 -11.12
C ASN A 15 -6.24 0.98 -10.46
N ILE A 16 -6.37 0.61 -9.19
CA ILE A 16 -5.31 -0.07 -8.44
C ILE A 16 -5.72 -1.52 -8.20
N LYS A 17 -4.82 -2.46 -8.53
CA LYS A 17 -5.04 -3.87 -8.23
C LYS A 17 -4.95 -4.06 -6.72
N THR A 18 -6.03 -4.57 -6.13
CA THR A 18 -6.14 -4.82 -4.68
C THR A 18 -6.24 -6.31 -4.45
N THR A 19 -5.74 -6.80 -3.32
CA THR A 19 -5.80 -8.22 -2.91
C THR A 19 -7.22 -8.71 -2.65
N ARG A 20 -8.20 -7.81 -2.50
CA ARG A 20 -9.61 -8.17 -2.26
C ARG A 20 -10.20 -8.96 -3.44
N LEU A 21 -10.88 -10.06 -3.11
CA LEU A 21 -11.48 -11.01 -4.05
C LEU A 21 -12.60 -10.39 -4.92
N CYS A 22 -13.26 -9.32 -4.47
CA CYS A 22 -14.41 -8.70 -5.16
C CYS A 22 -14.35 -7.17 -5.13
N LYS A 23 -14.42 -6.54 -6.33
CA LYS A 23 -14.40 -5.07 -6.50
C LYS A 23 -15.62 -4.34 -5.90
N LYS A 24 -16.75 -5.04 -5.70
CA LYS A 24 -17.95 -4.46 -5.07
C LYS A 24 -17.78 -4.25 -3.56
N LEU A 25 -16.93 -5.04 -2.93
CA LEU A 25 -16.61 -4.98 -1.50
C LEU A 25 -15.25 -4.35 -1.24
N SER A 26 -14.57 -3.84 -2.27
CA SER A 26 -13.34 -3.06 -2.07
C SER A 26 -13.68 -1.66 -1.62
N ASP A 27 -12.84 -1.11 -0.74
CA ASP A 27 -12.97 0.29 -0.35
C ASP A 27 -12.85 1.18 -1.58
N ARG A 28 -13.54 2.31 -1.53
CA ARG A 28 -13.51 3.28 -2.63
C ARG A 28 -12.23 4.10 -2.64
N TRP A 29 -11.66 4.30 -1.46
CA TRP A 29 -10.51 5.12 -1.16
C TRP A 29 -9.53 4.35 -0.29
N PHE A 30 -8.25 4.48 -0.58
CA PHE A 30 -7.19 4.04 0.32
C PHE A 30 -7.05 5.01 1.49
N GLU A 31 -6.24 4.60 2.45
CA GLU A 31 -5.84 5.41 3.58
C GLU A 31 -5.34 6.81 3.21
N PRO A 32 -5.41 7.77 4.15
CA PRO A 32 -4.88 9.10 3.94
C PRO A 32 -3.36 9.07 3.71
N PHE A 33 -2.94 9.58 2.56
CA PHE A 33 -1.54 9.79 2.22
C PHE A 33 -1.17 11.26 2.34
N LEU A 34 0.10 11.52 2.65
CA LEU A 34 0.64 12.87 2.69
C LEU A 34 1.13 13.31 1.31
N VAL A 35 0.78 14.53 0.91
CA VAL A 35 1.37 15.16 -0.29
C VAL A 35 2.81 15.60 0.05
N ILE A 36 3.80 14.99 -0.60
CA ILE A 36 5.22 15.35 -0.43
C ILE A 36 5.58 16.52 -1.34
N ARG A 37 5.12 16.46 -2.60
CA ARG A 37 5.54 17.40 -3.63
C ARG A 37 4.42 17.67 -4.61
N ILE A 38 4.37 18.91 -5.08
CA ILE A 38 3.52 19.32 -6.20
C ILE A 38 4.42 19.30 -7.44
N ILE A 39 4.12 18.42 -8.39
CA ILE A 39 4.91 18.27 -9.63
C ILE A 39 4.41 19.25 -10.68
N GLU A 40 3.09 19.25 -10.90
CA GLU A 40 2.42 20.14 -11.85
C GLU A 40 1.09 20.61 -11.29
N LYS A 41 0.39 21.46 -12.04
CA LYS A 41 -0.94 21.99 -11.68
C LYS A 41 -1.96 20.91 -11.31
N GLN A 42 -1.82 19.70 -11.88
CA GLN A 42 -2.75 18.59 -11.69
C GLN A 42 -2.08 17.29 -11.22
N ALA A 43 -0.76 17.27 -10.99
CA ALA A 43 -0.04 16.06 -10.60
C ALA A 43 0.68 16.26 -9.26
N TYR A 44 0.41 15.37 -8.31
CA TYR A 44 0.91 15.43 -6.95
C TYR A 44 1.64 14.13 -6.61
N GLU A 45 2.77 14.27 -5.91
CA GLU A 45 3.55 13.15 -5.39
C GLU A 45 3.14 12.86 -3.95
N LEU A 46 2.75 11.61 -3.70
CA LEU A 46 2.28 11.14 -2.41
C LEU A 46 3.34 10.30 -1.68
N LYS A 47 3.32 10.38 -0.35
CA LYS A 47 4.06 9.48 0.52
C LYS A 47 3.34 8.14 0.63
N LEU A 48 3.59 7.24 -0.32
CA LEU A 48 3.04 5.89 -0.29
C LEU A 48 3.68 5.06 0.83
N THR A 49 2.87 4.25 1.52
CA THR A 49 3.33 3.28 2.51
C THR A 49 3.97 2.07 1.83
N SER A 50 4.73 1.26 2.59
CA SER A 50 5.54 0.15 2.08
C SER A 50 4.78 -0.88 1.24
N GLY A 51 3.48 -1.06 1.47
CA GLY A 51 2.62 -1.96 0.68
C GLY A 51 2.38 -1.51 -0.77
N PHE A 52 2.62 -0.24 -1.09
CA PHE A 52 2.34 0.33 -2.41
C PHE A 52 3.61 0.59 -3.25
N LYS A 53 4.75 -0.01 -2.89
CA LYS A 53 6.05 0.16 -3.58
C LYS A 53 6.01 -0.09 -5.08
N SER A 54 5.11 -0.94 -5.56
CA SER A 54 4.97 -1.24 -6.99
C SER A 54 4.21 -0.17 -7.79
N ILE A 55 3.59 0.81 -7.12
CA ILE A 55 2.79 1.86 -7.75
C ILE A 55 3.61 3.15 -7.79
N HIS A 56 3.55 3.87 -8.91
CA HIS A 56 4.19 5.18 -9.01
C HIS A 56 3.56 6.18 -8.02
N PRO A 57 4.36 6.96 -7.28
CA PRO A 57 3.85 7.86 -6.24
C PRO A 57 3.16 9.12 -6.78
N VAL A 58 3.13 9.32 -8.10
CA VAL A 58 2.60 10.53 -8.75
C VAL A 58 1.20 10.28 -9.28
N PHE A 59 0.24 11.07 -8.81
CA PHE A 59 -1.18 10.92 -9.15
C PHE A 59 -1.80 12.22 -9.65
N HIS A 60 -2.71 12.07 -10.60
CA HIS A 60 -3.53 13.18 -11.09
C HIS A 60 -4.59 13.57 -10.04
N VAL A 61 -4.92 14.87 -9.96
CA VAL A 61 -5.89 15.44 -8.99
C VAL A 61 -7.25 14.74 -8.98
N PHE A 62 -7.64 14.15 -10.11
CA PHE A 62 -8.90 13.40 -10.25
C PHE A 62 -8.98 12.16 -9.36
N TYR A 63 -7.83 11.57 -9.02
CA TYR A 63 -7.75 10.39 -8.15
C TYR A 63 -7.57 10.74 -6.68
N LEU A 64 -7.57 12.04 -6.34
CA LEU A 64 -7.32 12.54 -4.99
C LEU A 64 -8.57 13.21 -4.44
N GLU A 65 -8.86 12.94 -3.17
CA GLU A 65 -9.91 13.62 -2.41
C GLU A 65 -9.32 14.14 -1.08
N SER A 66 -9.76 15.31 -0.61
CA SER A 66 -9.27 15.86 0.65
C SER A 66 -9.68 14.96 1.81
N TYR A 67 -8.72 14.53 2.64
CA TYR A 67 -9.06 13.82 3.86
C TYR A 67 -9.64 14.80 4.89
N ARG A 68 -10.78 14.44 5.48
CA ARG A 68 -11.41 15.19 6.57
C ARG A 68 -11.72 14.21 7.69
N GLN A 69 -10.97 14.30 8.77
CA GLN A 69 -11.25 13.53 9.97
C GLN A 69 -12.61 13.97 10.53
N ARG A 70 -13.52 13.01 10.79
CA ARG A 70 -14.79 13.36 11.43
C ARG A 70 -14.55 13.70 12.91
N PRO A 71 -15.29 14.68 13.46
CA PRO A 71 -15.21 14.99 14.88
C PRO A 71 -15.66 13.75 15.68
N GLY A 72 -14.75 13.20 16.50
CA GLY A 72 -14.95 11.98 17.29
C GLY A 72 -14.45 10.69 16.63
N GLU A 73 -13.89 10.75 15.42
CA GLU A 73 -13.19 9.62 14.78
C GLU A 73 -11.79 9.56 15.41
N GLU A 74 -11.56 8.59 16.31
CA GLU A 74 -10.20 8.29 16.77
C GLU A 74 -9.34 7.95 15.55
N PRO A 75 -8.10 8.48 15.45
CA PRO A 75 -7.20 8.05 14.39
C PRO A 75 -7.10 6.53 14.45
N PRO A 76 -7.08 5.82 13.31
CA PRO A 76 -6.93 4.37 13.31
C PRO A 76 -5.73 4.05 14.19
N ARG A 77 -5.96 3.25 15.24
CA ARG A 77 -4.87 2.71 16.06
C ARG A 77 -3.85 2.15 15.06
N PRO A 78 -2.54 2.47 15.18
CA PRO A 78 -1.56 1.87 14.29
C PRO A 78 -1.78 0.37 14.36
N GLU A 79 -2.28 -0.21 13.26
CA GLU A 79 -2.42 -1.65 13.15
C GLU A 79 -1.00 -2.15 13.38
N GLY A 80 -0.81 -2.90 14.47
CA GLY A 80 0.45 -3.61 14.67
C GLY A 80 0.69 -4.34 13.37
N VAL A 81 1.87 -4.14 12.77
CA VAL A 81 2.22 -4.78 11.51
C VAL A 81 1.97 -6.27 11.68
N GLU A 82 0.82 -6.75 11.21
CA GLU A 82 0.60 -8.17 10.96
C GLU A 82 1.49 -8.42 9.76
N ILE A 83 2.74 -8.78 10.07
CA ILE A 83 3.62 -9.43 9.13
C ILE A 83 2.75 -10.58 8.59
N GLU A 84 2.43 -10.50 7.30
CA GLU A 84 1.67 -11.54 6.60
C GLU A 84 2.15 -12.89 7.12
N GLU A 85 1.22 -13.81 7.43
CA GLU A 85 1.52 -15.19 7.78
C GLU A 85 2.21 -15.89 6.60
N GLU A 86 3.43 -15.46 6.25
CA GLU A 86 4.41 -16.31 5.63
C GLU A 86 4.62 -17.44 6.64
N THR A 87 4.33 -18.65 6.20
CA THR A 87 4.48 -19.84 7.03
C THR A 87 5.98 -20.00 7.30
N GLU A 88 6.47 -19.39 8.37
CA GLU A 88 7.84 -19.54 8.82
C GLU A 88 8.02 -20.96 9.37
N TYR A 89 8.83 -21.76 8.67
CA TYR A 89 9.21 -23.09 9.15
C TYR A 89 10.53 -22.95 9.91
N LEU A 90 10.52 -23.36 11.18
CA LEU A 90 11.76 -23.62 11.91
C LEU A 90 12.43 -24.85 11.29
N VAL A 91 13.58 -24.66 10.66
CA VAL A 91 14.35 -25.73 10.02
C VAL A 91 15.55 -26.06 10.89
N GLU A 92 15.76 -27.35 11.19
CA GLU A 92 16.93 -27.80 11.96
C GLU A 92 18.22 -27.67 11.14
N GLU A 93 18.16 -28.07 9.86
CA GLU A 93 19.32 -28.03 8.95
C GLU A 93 18.88 -28.01 7.47
N ILE A 94 19.60 -27.26 6.63
CA ILE A 94 19.40 -27.26 5.17
C ILE A 94 20.35 -28.27 4.55
N LEU A 95 19.82 -29.36 4.02
CA LEU A 95 20.59 -30.44 3.41
C LEU A 95 20.97 -30.15 1.95
N ASN A 96 20.15 -29.40 1.21
CA ASN A 96 20.40 -29.10 -0.20
C ASN A 96 19.68 -27.84 -0.67
N LYS A 97 20.23 -27.16 -1.68
CA LYS A 97 19.65 -26.00 -2.36
C LYS A 97 19.76 -26.20 -3.87
N GLN A 98 18.63 -26.13 -4.57
CA GLN A 98 18.59 -26.23 -6.03
C GLN A 98 17.69 -25.16 -6.67
N ILE A 99 17.89 -24.91 -7.96
CA ILE A 99 17.04 -24.01 -8.76
C ILE A 99 16.27 -24.86 -9.76
N HIS A 100 14.95 -24.81 -9.71
CA HIS A 100 14.07 -25.55 -10.61
C HIS A 100 12.95 -24.63 -11.13
N TYR A 101 12.76 -24.59 -12.45
CA TYR A 101 11.84 -23.64 -13.12
C TYR A 101 11.96 -22.18 -12.62
N ASN A 102 13.20 -21.71 -12.46
CA ASN A 102 13.51 -20.37 -11.96
C ASN A 102 12.98 -20.08 -10.53
N LYS A 103 12.74 -21.12 -9.73
CA LYS A 103 12.37 -21.04 -8.31
C LYS A 103 13.45 -21.75 -7.48
N ILE A 104 13.85 -21.12 -6.36
CA ILE A 104 14.79 -21.73 -5.40
C ILE A 104 14.01 -22.73 -4.55
N GLN A 105 14.55 -23.94 -4.40
CA GLN A 105 14.04 -24.99 -3.53
C GLN A 105 15.10 -25.38 -2.51
N TYR A 106 14.68 -25.60 -1.26
CA TYR A 106 15.53 -26.09 -0.18
C TYR A 106 15.06 -27.48 0.24
N LEU A 107 16.00 -28.40 0.41
CA LEU A 107 15.77 -29.66 1.11
C LEU A 107 16.12 -29.43 2.58
N VAL A 108 15.13 -29.54 3.44
CA VAL A 108 15.24 -29.28 4.89
C VAL A 108 15.10 -30.60 5.66
N LYS A 109 15.76 -30.70 6.81
CA LYS A 109 15.66 -31.85 7.73
C LYS A 109 14.61 -31.61 8.81
#